data_AF-A0A537FPL5-F1
#
_entry.id   AF-A0A537FPL5-F1
#
_cell.length_a   1.000
_cell.length_b   1.000
_cell.length_c   1.000
_cell.angle_alpha   90.00
_cell.angle_beta   90.00
_cell.angle_gamma   90.00
#
_symmetry.space_group_name_H-M   'P 1'
#
loop_
_entity.id
_entity.type
_entity.pdbx_description
1 polymer ?
#
loop_
_entity_poly.entity_id
_entity_poly.type
_entity_poly.pdbx_seq_one_letter_code
_entity_poly.pdbx_strand_id
1 'polypeptide(L)'
;MQPEQGISRELGLGEVISRTFEVYRRDFAKYFVLFAIVGVIVQVVTTLARQAFVLPTLPLNPTPQQFSSWFSAWLAAFFLLIGVIFVVSIVFSTIAEGSAIKLASEQITKGEANFGTSIRFAV
;
A
#
# COMPACT_ATOMS: atom_id res chain seq x y z
N MET A 1 -18.64 28.29 -22.05
CA MET A 1 -17.96 28.73 -20.82
C MET A 1 -18.60 27.98 -19.68
N GLN A 2 -17.94 26.95 -19.17
CA GLN A 2 -18.47 26.01 -18.16
C GLN A 2 -17.92 26.47 -16.81
N PRO A 3 -18.75 26.66 -15.76
CA PRO A 3 -18.30 27.31 -14.56
C PRO A 3 -17.39 26.39 -13.76
N GLU A 4 -16.30 26.98 -13.28
CA GLU A 4 -15.30 26.36 -12.41
C GLU A 4 -15.98 25.72 -11.19
N GLN A 5 -15.97 24.39 -11.12
CA GLN A 5 -16.35 23.67 -9.90
C GLN A 5 -15.18 23.63 -8.90
N GLY A 6 -14.53 24.77 -8.68
CA GLY A 6 -13.80 24.98 -7.45
C GLY A 6 -14.81 24.89 -6.31
N ILE A 7 -14.55 24.06 -5.31
CA ILE A 7 -15.38 23.94 -4.11
C ILE A 7 -15.38 25.31 -3.42
N SER A 8 -16.36 26.14 -3.73
CA SER A 8 -16.45 27.54 -3.27
C SER A 8 -17.21 27.68 -1.95
N ARG A 9 -17.63 26.57 -1.33
CA ARG A 9 -18.43 26.52 -0.11
C ARG A 9 -18.11 25.26 0.69
N GLU A 10 -18.11 25.37 2.02
CA GLU A 10 -18.00 24.22 2.93
C GLU A 10 -19.09 23.19 2.62
N LEU A 11 -18.68 22.00 2.16
CA LEU A 11 -19.57 20.89 1.87
C LEU A 11 -19.97 20.22 3.19
N GLY A 12 -21.26 20.03 3.41
CA GLY A 12 -21.75 19.21 4.52
C GLY A 12 -21.28 17.76 4.39
N LEU A 13 -21.04 17.07 5.51
CA LEU A 13 -20.53 15.68 5.54
C LEU A 13 -21.29 14.72 4.61
N GLY A 14 -22.62 14.83 4.52
CA GLY A 14 -23.43 13.98 3.64
C GLY A 14 -23.18 14.21 2.15
N GLU A 15 -22.88 15.45 1.76
CA GLU A 15 -22.61 15.81 0.37
C GLU A 15 -21.18 15.43 -0.03
N VAL A 16 -20.23 15.52 0.90
CA VAL A 16 -18.87 14.96 0.74
C VAL A 16 -18.96 13.45 0.50
N ILE A 17 -19.71 12.71 1.31
CA ILE A 17 -19.84 11.25 1.16
C ILE A 17 -20.49 10.90 -0.18
N SER A 18 -21.58 11.56 -0.56
CA SER A 18 -22.28 11.30 -1.82
C SER A 18 -21.38 11.56 -3.04
N ARG A 19 -20.70 12.71 -3.09
CA ARG A 19 -19.73 13.03 -4.16
C ARG A 19 -18.57 12.05 -4.19
N THR A 20 -18.05 11.66 -3.03
CA THR A 20 -16.95 10.69 -2.94
C THR A 20 -17.39 9.33 -3.50
N PHE A 21 -18.60 8.89 -3.17
CA PHE A 21 -19.16 7.64 -3.67
C PHE A 21 -19.41 7.67 -5.18
N GLU A 22 -19.88 8.80 -5.72
CA GLU A 22 -20.13 8.97 -7.15
C GLU A 22 -18.82 9.02 -7.96
N VAL A 23 -17.82 9.76 -7.48
CA VAL A 23 -16.46 9.78 -8.07
C VAL A 23 -15.82 8.41 -7.97
N TYR A 24 -15.90 7.75 -6.81
CA TYR A 24 -15.37 6.40 -6.62
C TYR A 24 -16.07 5.39 -7.53
N ARG A 25 -17.40 5.48 -7.71
CA ARG A 25 -18.14 4.57 -8.60
C ARG A 25 -17.85 4.82 -10.07
N ARG A 26 -17.71 6.09 -10.48
CA ARG A 26 -17.42 6.48 -11.87
C ARG A 26 -16.00 6.07 -12.28
N ASP A 27 -15.05 6.24 -11.36
CA ASP A 27 -13.63 6.02 -11.61
C ASP A 27 -13.10 4.82 -10.79
N PHE A 28 -13.97 3.88 -10.41
CA PHE A 28 -13.63 2.71 -9.58
C PHE A 28 -12.46 1.93 -10.16
N ALA A 29 -12.53 1.64 -11.45
CA ALA A 29 -11.51 0.87 -12.15
C ALA A 29 -10.12 1.51 -12.03
N LYS A 30 -10.05 2.85 -11.99
CA LYS A 30 -8.80 3.58 -11.82
C LYS A 30 -8.22 3.30 -10.43
N TYR A 31 -8.93 3.62 -9.36
CA TYR A 31 -8.47 3.38 -8.00
C TYR A 31 -8.20 1.89 -7.75
N PHE A 32 -9.05 1.01 -8.26
CA PHE A 32 -8.86 -0.43 -8.17
C PHE A 32 -7.56 -0.89 -8.83
N VAL A 33 -7.24 -0.42 -10.04
CA VAL A 33 -5.98 -0.74 -10.73
C VAL A 33 -4.78 -0.23 -9.94
N LEU A 34 -4.84 0.98 -9.36
CA LEU A 34 -3.79 1.51 -8.49
C LEU A 34 -3.47 0.55 -7.33
N PHE A 35 -4.50 0.21 -6.55
CA PHE A 35 -4.35 -0.65 -5.38
C PHE A 35 -4.00 -2.09 -5.78
N ALA A 36 -4.50 -2.58 -6.91
CA ALA A 36 -4.16 -3.90 -7.42
C ALA A 36 -2.67 -3.99 -7.81
N ILE A 37 -2.13 -3.00 -8.54
CA ILE A 37 -0.72 -2.97 -8.91
C ILE A 37 0.16 -2.94 -7.66
N VAL A 38 -0.17 -2.06 -6.71
CA VAL A 38 0.57 -1.94 -5.44
C VAL A 38 0.49 -3.26 -4.66
N GLY A 39 -0.69 -3.86 -4.55
CA GLY A 39 -0.89 -5.14 -3.87
C GLY A 39 -0.08 -6.28 -4.50
N VAL A 40 -0.01 -6.33 -5.84
CA VAL A 40 0.84 -7.30 -6.55
C VAL A 40 2.32 -7.08 -6.24
N ILE A 41 2.81 -5.84 -6.27
CA ILE A 41 4.21 -5.53 -5.94
C ILE A 41 4.55 -5.96 -4.51
N VAL A 42 3.70 -5.57 -3.55
CA VAL A 42 3.89 -5.94 -2.14
C VAL A 42 3.92 -7.46 -1.98
N GLN A 43 3.04 -8.20 -2.67
CA GLN A 43 3.05 -9.67 -2.58
C GLN A 43 4.26 -10.33 -3.24
N VAL A 44 4.68 -9.85 -4.40
CA VAL A 44 5.88 -10.37 -5.07
C VAL A 44 7.09 -10.18 -4.17
N VAL A 45 7.28 -8.98 -3.62
CA VAL A 45 8.41 -8.70 -2.72
C VAL A 45 8.31 -9.52 -1.44
N THR A 46 7.12 -9.67 -0.86
CA THR A 46 6.90 -10.51 0.34
C THR A 46 7.24 -11.97 0.07
N THR A 47 6.88 -12.49 -1.10
CA THR A 47 7.18 -13.88 -1.48
C THR A 47 8.67 -14.09 -1.69
N LEU A 48 9.35 -13.16 -2.39
CA LEU A 48 10.79 -13.19 -2.56
C LEU A 48 11.53 -13.10 -1.23
N ALA A 49 11.09 -12.24 -0.32
CA ALA A 49 11.65 -12.14 1.03
C ALA A 49 11.51 -13.47 1.79
N ARG A 50 10.34 -14.12 1.75
CA ARG A 50 10.14 -15.44 2.39
C ARG A 50 11.03 -16.53 1.81
N GLN A 51 11.34 -16.47 0.51
CA GLN A 51 12.26 -17.42 -0.13
C GLN A 51 13.72 -17.13 0.23
N ALA A 52 14.10 -15.86 0.35
CA ALA A 52 15.45 -15.43 0.69
C ALA A 52 15.80 -15.67 2.17
N PHE A 53 14.83 -15.48 3.08
CA PHE A 53 15.00 -15.70 4.51
C PHE A 53 14.48 -17.08 4.92
N VAL A 54 15.33 -18.10 4.77
CA VAL A 54 15.04 -19.46 5.25
C VAL A 54 15.12 -19.47 6.78
N LEU A 55 13.99 -19.74 7.44
CA LEU A 55 13.99 -19.90 8.89
C LEU A 55 14.73 -21.19 9.27
N PRO A 56 15.60 -21.15 10.30
CA PRO A 56 16.30 -22.34 10.75
C PRO A 56 15.31 -23.41 11.23
N THR A 57 15.56 -24.65 10.84
CA THR A 57 14.72 -25.81 11.22
C THR A 57 15.22 -26.43 12.52
N LEU A 58 14.30 -26.77 13.42
CA LEU A 58 14.65 -27.46 14.67
C LEU A 58 14.91 -28.95 14.40
N PRO A 59 15.98 -29.55 14.95
CA PRO A 59 16.21 -30.99 14.88
C PRO A 59 15.09 -31.79 15.60
N LEU A 60 14.89 -33.05 15.21
CA LEU A 60 13.85 -33.94 15.75
C LEU A 60 14.03 -34.33 17.24
N ASN A 61 15.23 -34.15 17.81
CA ASN A 61 15.50 -34.36 19.23
C ASN A 61 16.61 -33.43 19.72
N PRO A 62 16.32 -32.13 19.91
CA PRO A 62 17.34 -31.13 20.19
C PRO A 62 17.79 -31.21 21.65
N THR A 63 19.10 -31.05 21.88
CA THR A 63 19.59 -30.78 23.23
C THR A 63 19.12 -29.39 23.70
N PRO A 64 19.03 -29.12 25.02
CA PRO A 64 18.64 -27.79 25.53
C PRO A 64 19.49 -26.64 24.97
N GLN A 65 20.77 -26.88 24.73
CA GLN A 65 21.70 -25.92 24.12
C GLN A 65 21.43 -25.70 22.61
N GLN A 66 21.02 -26.74 21.89
CA GLN A 66 20.61 -26.63 20.49
C GLN A 66 19.29 -25.87 20.35
N PHE A 67 18.37 -26.03 21.30
CA PHE A 67 17.13 -25.28 21.31
C PHE A 67 17.36 -23.77 21.52
N SER A 68 18.19 -23.38 22.49
CA SER A 68 18.45 -21.96 22.77
C SER A 68 19.16 -21.26 21.61
N SER A 69 20.13 -21.92 20.98
CA SER A 69 20.82 -21.41 19.79
C SER A 69 19.90 -21.33 18.57
N TRP A 70 19.08 -22.36 18.32
CA TRP A 70 18.05 -22.33 17.29
C TRP A 70 17.05 -21.20 17.54
N PHE A 71 16.55 -21.03 18.76
CA PHE A 71 15.55 -20.03 19.10
C PHE A 71 16.10 -18.61 18.86
N SER A 72 17.34 -18.35 19.27
CA SER A 72 18.00 -17.07 19.01
C SER A 72 18.18 -16.80 17.51
N ALA A 73 18.63 -17.80 16.74
CA ALA A 73 18.78 -17.68 15.29
C ALA A 73 17.44 -17.49 14.57
N TRP A 74 16.42 -18.22 15.01
CA TRP A 74 15.06 -18.11 14.50
C TRP A 74 14.47 -16.73 14.76
N LEU A 75 14.63 -16.21 15.98
CA LEU A 75 14.16 -14.89 16.37
C LEU A 75 14.82 -13.79 15.53
N ALA A 76 16.14 -13.87 15.33
CA ALA A 76 16.87 -12.93 14.49
C ALA A 76 16.38 -12.95 13.03
N ALA A 77 16.25 -14.14 12.43
CA ALA A 77 15.75 -14.29 11.06
C ALA A 77 14.29 -13.80 10.92
N PHE A 78 13.46 -14.05 11.93
CA PHE A 78 12.06 -13.63 11.97
C PHE A 78 11.93 -12.09 12.02
N PHE A 79 12.69 -11.43 12.90
CA PHE A 79 12.68 -9.97 12.97
C PHE A 79 13.20 -9.32 11.69
N LEU A 80 14.22 -9.90 11.06
CA LEU A 80 14.75 -9.41 9.79
C LEU A 80 13.70 -9.54 8.67
N LEU A 81 13.06 -10.71 8.55
CA LEU A 81 11.99 -10.96 7.59
C LEU A 81 10.81 -9.99 7.78
N ILE A 82 10.33 -9.83 9.01
CA ILE A 82 9.26 -8.88 9.33
C ILE A 82 9.69 -7.45 9.02
N GLY A 83 10.91 -7.06 9.40
CA GLY A 83 11.43 -5.72 9.15
C GLY A 83 11.42 -5.37 7.65
N VAL A 84 11.88 -6.29 6.79
CA VAL A 84 11.88 -6.10 5.34
C VAL A 84 10.46 -5.99 4.80
N ILE A 85 9.57 -6.91 5.17
CA ILE A 85 8.16 -6.89 4.72
C ILE A 85 7.47 -5.60 5.18
N PHE A 86 7.74 -5.16 6.41
CA PHE A 86 7.18 -3.95 6.99
C PHE A 86 7.62 -2.69 6.24
N VAL A 87 8.92 -2.54 5.97
CA VAL A 87 9.46 -1.39 5.20
C VAL A 87 8.82 -1.33 3.82
N VAL A 88 8.78 -2.45 3.11
CA VAL A 88 8.14 -2.54 1.79
C VAL A 88 6.67 -2.15 1.89
N SER A 89 5.93 -2.72 2.85
CA SER A 89 4.50 -2.46 3.00
C SER A 89 4.21 -0.98 3.29
N ILE A 90 4.98 -0.34 4.17
CA ILE A 90 4.81 1.09 4.44
C ILE A 90 5.11 1.92 3.20
N VAL A 91 6.26 1.73 2.56
CA VAL A 91 6.66 2.55 1.41
C VAL A 91 5.63 2.46 0.30
N PHE A 92 5.24 1.25 -0.08
CA PHE A 92 4.29 1.05 -1.18
C PHE A 92 2.85 1.46 -0.82
N SER A 93 2.44 1.33 0.45
CA SER A 93 1.12 1.81 0.89
C SER A 93 1.07 3.34 0.90
N THR A 94 2.10 4.01 1.39
CA THR A 94 2.19 5.48 1.35
C THR A 94 2.18 6.00 -0.09
N ILE A 95 2.87 5.34 -1.02
CA ILE A 95 2.82 5.68 -2.44
C ILE A 95 1.41 5.53 -3.00
N ALA A 96 0.70 4.44 -2.65
CA ALA A 96 -0.66 4.19 -3.10
C ALA A 96 -1.65 5.23 -2.56
N GLU A 97 -1.60 5.50 -1.26
CA GLU A 97 -2.45 6.48 -0.59
C GLU A 97 -2.19 7.89 -1.12
N GLY A 98 -0.92 8.29 -1.24
CA GLY A 98 -0.54 9.59 -1.81
C GLY A 98 -0.98 9.74 -3.26
N SER A 99 -0.84 8.69 -4.07
CA SER A 99 -1.30 8.67 -5.46
C SER A 99 -2.82 8.74 -5.56
N ALA A 100 -3.55 8.05 -4.68
CA ALA A 100 -5.01 8.06 -4.63
C ALA A 100 -5.55 9.44 -4.22
N ILE A 101 -4.94 10.07 -3.21
CA ILE A 101 -5.30 11.43 -2.77
C ILE A 101 -5.08 12.43 -3.92
N LYS A 102 -3.96 12.32 -4.63
CA LYS A 102 -3.69 13.19 -5.77
C LYS A 102 -4.63 12.93 -6.95
N LEU A 103 -4.91 11.67 -7.29
CA LEU A 103 -5.90 11.32 -8.32
C LEU A 103 -7.26 11.94 -8.01
N ALA A 104 -7.72 11.83 -6.76
CA ALA A 104 -8.99 12.41 -6.32
C ALA A 104 -8.97 13.93 -6.38
N SER A 105 -7.87 14.56 -5.95
CA SER A 105 -7.68 16.01 -6.03
C SER A 105 -7.72 16.50 -7.49
N GLU A 106 -7.00 15.85 -8.41
CA GLU A 106 -7.00 16.24 -9.83
C GLU A 106 -8.37 16.03 -10.48
N GLN A 107 -9.08 14.94 -10.15
CA GLN A 107 -10.44 14.70 -10.62
C GLN A 107 -11.43 15.77 -10.16
N ILE A 108 -11.31 16.22 -8.90
CA ILE A 108 -12.19 17.24 -8.33
C ILE A 108 -11.85 18.62 -8.88
N THR A 109 -10.56 18.94 -9.04
CA THR A 109 -10.11 20.30 -9.40
C THR A 109 -10.10 20.55 -10.90
N LYS A 110 -9.81 19.53 -11.71
CA LYS A 110 -9.58 19.66 -13.16
C LYS A 110 -10.53 18.84 -14.02
N GLY A 111 -11.36 17.97 -13.44
CA GLY A 111 -12.30 17.10 -14.16
C GLY A 111 -11.65 15.90 -14.88
N GLU A 112 -10.33 15.89 -15.05
CA GLU A 112 -9.54 14.80 -15.61
C GLU A 112 -8.42 14.38 -14.65
N ALA A 113 -8.19 13.07 -14.52
CA ALA A 113 -7.13 12.51 -13.66
C ALA A 113 -6.21 11.59 -14.46
N ASN A 114 -4.90 11.83 -14.35
CA ASN A 114 -3.86 11.07 -15.07
C ASN A 114 -3.01 10.27 -14.08
N PHE A 115 -3.06 8.94 -14.22
CA PHE A 115 -2.30 7.97 -13.42
C PHE A 115 -0.82 8.28 -13.30
N GLY A 116 -0.17 8.63 -14.41
CA GLY A 116 1.27 8.85 -14.46
C GLY A 116 1.70 10.06 -13.63
N THR A 117 0.88 11.12 -13.63
CA THR A 117 1.15 12.35 -12.88
C THR A 117 0.93 12.16 -11.38
N SER A 118 -0.01 11.31 -10.99
CA SER A 118 -0.30 11.03 -9.59
C SER A 118 0.76 10.12 -8.95
N ILE A 119 1.20 9.08 -9.66
CA ILE A 119 2.29 8.20 -9.19
C ILE A 119 3.60 8.99 -9.04
N ARG A 120 3.93 9.88 -9.98
CA ARG A 120 5.13 10.75 -9.93
C ARG A 120 5.18 11.74 -8.76
N PHE A 121 4.09 11.95 -8.05
CA PHE A 121 4.05 12.83 -6.88
C PHE A 121 4.23 12.07 -5.58
N ALA A 122 3.86 10.79 -5.58
CA ALA A 122 3.94 9.95 -4.41
C ALA A 122 5.32 9.27 -4.27
N VAL A 123 6.12 9.27 -5.34
CA VAL A 123 7.53 8.85 -5.41
C VAL A 123 8.43 10.07 -5.25
#